data_AF-A0A9E0SF76-F1
#
_entry.id   AF-A0A9E0SF76-F1
#
_cell.length_a   1.000
_cell.length_b   1.000
_cell.length_c   1.000
_cell.angle_alpha   90.00
_cell.angle_beta   90.00
_cell.angle_gamma   90.00
#
_symmetry.space_group_name_H-M   'P 1'
#
loop_
_entity.id
_entity.type
_entity.pdbx_description
1 polymer ?
#
loop_
_entity_poly.entity_id
_entity_poly.type
_entity_poly.pdbx_seq_one_letter_code
_entity_poly.pdbx_strand_id
1 'polypeptide(L)'
;SKMRTHPISPAALFRSIALWAPTLLIDEADTFLGNKDELRGIINAGHTRSASCVIRTVGEDHTPKKFGVWGAKVIALIGKLPETLHDRSIVIRLRRKLKHEKAEKLRYIDSAALEVIRRKLARVAQDYSEALKDFHIIFPAGLSDRAEDNWEPLIAIAKLAGIEWEHKAIQAATALSGSGYEVASIGVRLLNEIRMIFSSRQCDALFSEDLAKTLCTDLEKPWASYNHGGSITQRQIASILTEYGINSKSLRIGAENKKGYKLSQFEDAFSRYLTAPVENA
;
A
#
# COMPACT_ATOMS: atom_id res chain seq x y z
N SER A 1 8.05 7.21 24.09
CA SER A 1 9.34 6.49 23.97
C SER A 1 9.52 6.00 22.55
N LYS A 2 10.74 5.93 21.99
CA LYS A 2 11.02 5.35 20.66
C LYS A 2 11.74 4.01 20.83
N MET A 3 11.41 3.02 19.99
CA MET A 3 12.06 1.71 19.99
C MET A 3 12.50 1.39 18.56
N ARG A 4 13.82 1.31 18.34
CA ARG A 4 14.38 0.84 17.08
C ARG A 4 14.58 -0.66 17.15
N THR A 5 14.11 -1.40 16.14
CA THR A 5 14.24 -2.85 16.07
C THR A 5 14.89 -3.26 14.75
N HIS A 6 15.89 -4.13 14.86
CA HIS A 6 16.38 -5.04 13.81
C HIS A 6 15.54 -6.35 13.88
N PRO A 7 15.96 -7.51 13.33
CA PRO A 7 15.19 -8.75 13.49
C PRO A 7 14.85 -9.00 14.97
N ILE A 8 13.55 -9.00 15.27
CA ILE A 8 12.99 -9.22 16.60
C ILE A 8 12.07 -10.43 16.55
N SER A 9 12.00 -11.21 17.64
CA SER A 9 11.04 -12.32 17.71
C SER A 9 9.60 -11.78 17.87
N PRO A 10 8.58 -12.50 17.37
CA PRO A 10 7.19 -12.14 17.61
C PRO A 10 6.87 -11.92 19.08
N ALA A 11 7.38 -12.82 19.94
CA ALA A 11 7.22 -12.77 21.40
C ALA A 11 7.78 -11.50 22.03
N ALA A 12 8.99 -11.10 21.65
CA ALA A 12 9.58 -9.86 22.14
C ALA A 12 8.80 -8.64 21.63
N LEU A 13 8.40 -8.64 20.35
CA LEU A 13 7.72 -7.51 19.73
C LEU A 13 6.40 -7.15 20.43
N PHE A 14 5.45 -8.08 20.54
CA PHE A 14 4.14 -7.73 21.11
C PHE A 14 4.24 -7.39 22.61
N ARG A 15 5.18 -8.01 23.34
CA ARG A 15 5.40 -7.71 24.77
C ARG A 15 6.00 -6.33 24.96
N SER A 16 6.99 -5.95 24.15
CA SER A 16 7.58 -4.62 24.19
C SER A 16 6.59 -3.52 23.84
N ILE A 17 5.71 -3.75 22.84
CA ILE A 17 4.66 -2.78 22.52
C ILE A 17 3.67 -2.65 23.68
N ALA A 18 3.20 -3.77 24.23
CA ALA A 18 2.24 -3.75 25.33
C ALA A 18 2.82 -3.12 26.61
N LEU A 19 4.12 -3.28 26.86
CA LEU A 19 4.76 -2.77 28.07
C LEU A 19 5.13 -1.28 27.97
N TRP A 20 5.61 -0.83 26.82
CA TRP A 20 6.21 0.51 26.69
C TRP A 20 5.43 1.48 25.81
N ALA A 21 4.43 1.01 25.06
CA ALA A 21 3.71 1.78 24.04
C ALA A 21 4.64 2.69 23.19
N PRO A 22 5.74 2.16 22.61
CA PRO A 22 6.72 2.98 21.93
C PRO A 22 6.25 3.34 20.51
N THR A 23 6.82 4.41 19.96
CA THR A 23 6.92 4.55 18.49
C THR A 23 7.93 3.52 17.99
N LEU A 24 7.46 2.58 17.20
CA LEU A 24 8.27 1.48 16.68
C LEU A 24 8.95 1.91 15.37
N LEU A 25 10.27 1.76 15.30
CA LEU A 25 11.08 2.04 14.12
C LEU A 25 11.70 0.71 13.66
N ILE A 26 11.18 0.16 12.57
CA ILE A 26 11.65 -1.10 11.99
C ILE A 26 12.54 -0.76 10.81
N ASP A 27 13.81 -1.16 10.90
CA ASP A 27 14.80 -0.95 9.84
C ASP A 27 15.15 -2.27 9.16
N GLU A 28 15.59 -2.20 7.90
CA GLU A 28 15.96 -3.37 7.08
C GLU A 28 14.85 -4.45 7.03
N ALA A 29 13.59 -4.00 6.98
CA ALA A 29 12.43 -4.88 7.06
C ALA A 29 12.37 -5.93 5.94
N ASP A 30 12.94 -5.64 4.76
CA ASP A 30 13.07 -6.58 3.64
C ASP A 30 13.82 -7.87 4.01
N THR A 31 14.71 -7.82 5.00
CA THR A 31 15.52 -8.99 5.39
C THR A 31 14.74 -10.03 6.20
N PHE A 32 13.61 -9.68 6.82
CA PHE A 32 12.90 -10.60 7.74
C PHE A 32 11.37 -10.55 7.70
N LEU A 33 10.74 -9.48 7.21
CA LEU A 33 9.26 -9.38 7.21
C LEU A 33 8.60 -10.21 6.11
N GLY A 34 9.28 -10.45 4.98
CA GLY A 34 8.74 -11.24 3.88
C GLY A 34 8.41 -12.69 4.27
N ASN A 35 9.21 -13.28 5.16
CA ASN A 35 9.12 -14.72 5.50
C ASN A 35 8.45 -15.00 6.86
N LYS A 36 7.90 -13.97 7.55
CA LYS A 36 7.40 -14.09 8.93
C LYS A 36 5.98 -13.55 9.08
N ASP A 37 5.00 -14.39 8.74
CA ASP A 37 3.57 -14.09 8.79
C ASP A 37 3.11 -13.59 10.17
N GLU A 38 3.66 -14.16 11.25
CA GLU A 38 3.29 -13.77 12.60
C GLU A 38 3.71 -12.33 12.93
N LEU A 39 4.91 -11.90 12.51
CA LEU A 39 5.35 -10.52 12.70
C LEU A 39 4.47 -9.55 11.91
N ARG A 40 4.15 -9.90 10.67
CA ARG A 40 3.24 -9.12 9.82
C ARG A 40 1.86 -9.00 10.49
N GLY A 41 1.34 -10.10 11.04
CA GLY A 41 0.09 -10.13 11.77
C GLY A 41 0.08 -9.19 12.99
N ILE A 42 1.15 -9.18 13.78
CA ILE A 42 1.28 -8.28 14.95
C ILE A 42 1.29 -6.81 14.51
N ILE A 43 2.03 -6.48 13.45
CA ILE A 43 2.13 -5.11 12.93
C ILE A 43 0.78 -4.66 12.37
N ASN A 44 0.13 -5.48 11.55
CA ASN A 44 -1.20 -5.22 10.98
C ASN A 44 -2.27 -5.03 12.06
N ALA A 45 -2.26 -5.86 13.10
CA ALA A 45 -3.19 -5.73 14.22
C ALA A 45 -3.06 -4.35 14.90
N GLY A 46 -1.87 -3.76 14.91
CA GLY A 46 -1.61 -2.47 15.52
C GLY A 46 -2.10 -1.24 14.75
N HIS A 47 -2.82 -1.40 13.64
CA HIS A 47 -3.34 -0.31 12.80
C HIS A 47 -4.55 0.39 13.42
N THR A 48 -5.64 -0.34 13.68
CA THR A 48 -6.91 0.24 14.16
C THR A 48 -7.02 0.12 15.68
N ARG A 49 -7.17 1.25 16.39
CA ARG A 49 -7.13 1.33 17.87
C ARG A 49 -8.15 0.44 18.58
N SER A 50 -9.36 0.29 18.03
CA SER A 50 -10.42 -0.52 18.64
C SER A 50 -10.12 -2.02 18.62
N ALA A 51 -9.35 -2.50 17.63
CA ALA A 51 -9.05 -3.92 17.42
C ALA A 51 -7.58 -4.27 17.67
N SER A 52 -6.77 -3.33 18.17
CA SER A 52 -5.31 -3.47 18.24
C SER A 52 -4.79 -4.31 19.40
N CYS A 53 -5.18 -5.57 19.42
CA CYS A 53 -4.66 -6.55 20.36
C CYS A 53 -4.32 -7.88 19.68
N VAL A 54 -3.34 -8.58 20.25
CA VAL A 54 -3.06 -9.98 19.94
C VAL A 54 -3.25 -10.82 21.18
N ILE A 55 -3.77 -12.04 21.01
CA ILE A 55 -3.93 -13.01 22.10
C ILE A 55 -2.77 -14.00 22.04
N ARG A 56 -2.12 -14.22 23.18
CA ARG A 56 -1.04 -15.20 23.34
C ARG A 56 -1.19 -15.91 24.67
N THR A 57 -0.90 -17.20 24.70
CA THR A 57 -0.87 -18.00 25.92
C THR A 57 0.38 -17.66 26.73
N VAL A 58 0.25 -17.60 28.05
CA VAL A 58 1.35 -17.27 28.98
C VAL A 58 1.34 -18.19 30.19
N GLY A 59 2.52 -18.38 30.79
CA GLY A 59 2.70 -19.27 31.94
C GLY A 59 2.66 -20.76 31.55
N GLU A 60 2.87 -21.61 32.54
CA GLU A 60 2.79 -23.08 32.40
C GLU A 60 1.35 -23.53 32.15
N ASP A 61 0.37 -22.83 32.72
CA ASP A 61 -1.06 -23.11 32.54
C ASP A 61 -1.62 -22.64 31.18
N HIS A 62 -0.77 -22.14 30.27
CA HIS A 62 -1.14 -21.65 28.94
C HIS A 62 -2.33 -20.67 28.94
N THR A 63 -2.44 -19.81 29.95
CA THR A 63 -3.59 -18.90 30.09
C THR A 63 -3.60 -17.87 28.96
N PRO A 64 -4.72 -17.69 28.21
CA PRO A 64 -4.83 -16.68 27.17
C PRO A 64 -4.73 -15.27 27.74
N LYS A 65 -3.80 -14.46 27.22
CA LYS A 65 -3.62 -13.05 27.60
C LYS A 65 -3.67 -12.14 26.38
N LYS A 66 -4.39 -11.04 26.51
CA LYS A 66 -4.44 -9.96 25.52
C LYS A 66 -3.23 -9.04 25.67
N PHE A 67 -2.58 -8.72 24.56
CA PHE A 67 -1.48 -7.76 24.46
C PHE A 67 -1.87 -6.64 23.49
N GLY A 68 -1.89 -5.40 23.98
CA GLY A 68 -2.12 -4.22 23.13
C GLY A 68 -0.94 -3.98 22.20
N VAL A 69 -1.21 -3.81 20.91
CA VAL A 69 -0.17 -3.60 19.87
C VAL A 69 -0.39 -2.30 19.08
N TRP A 70 -1.28 -1.45 19.56
CA TRP A 70 -1.50 -0.11 19.02
C TRP A 70 -0.25 0.76 19.16
N GLY A 71 -0.03 1.62 18.18
CA GLY A 71 1.02 2.64 18.25
C GLY A 71 1.56 3.01 16.88
N ALA A 72 2.23 4.16 16.81
CA ALA A 72 2.89 4.62 15.60
C ALA A 72 4.04 3.69 15.20
N LYS A 73 4.13 3.36 13.91
CA LYS A 73 5.12 2.42 13.36
C LYS A 73 5.72 3.05 12.10
N VAL A 74 7.04 2.98 11.98
CA VAL A 74 7.77 3.37 10.77
C VAL A 74 8.52 2.14 10.30
N ILE A 75 8.36 1.79 9.03
CA ILE A 75 8.97 0.60 8.42
C ILE A 75 9.84 1.05 7.25
N ALA A 76 11.14 0.79 7.34
CA ALA A 76 12.11 1.04 6.28
C ALA A 76 12.53 -0.29 5.65
N LEU A 77 12.43 -0.39 4.32
CA LEU A 77 12.82 -1.56 3.55
C LEU A 77 13.28 -1.17 2.14
N ILE A 78 14.00 -2.09 1.51
CA ILE A 78 14.21 -2.10 0.06
C ILE A 78 13.09 -2.91 -0.61
N GLY A 79 12.52 -2.37 -1.68
CA GLY A 79 11.45 -3.05 -2.44
C GLY A 79 10.05 -2.65 -2.01
N LYS A 80 9.10 -3.60 -2.03
CA LYS A 80 7.69 -3.36 -1.73
C LYS A 80 7.29 -4.02 -0.42
N LEU A 81 6.45 -3.32 0.36
CA LEU A 81 5.76 -3.92 1.50
C LEU A 81 4.83 -5.04 1.02
N PRO A 82 4.62 -6.09 1.84
CA PRO A 82 3.50 -7.00 1.64
C PRO A 82 2.19 -6.22 1.56
N GLU A 83 1.29 -6.63 0.66
CA GLU A 83 0.05 -5.91 0.31
C GLU A 83 -0.77 -5.50 1.55
N THR A 84 -0.98 -6.44 2.48
CA THR A 84 -1.73 -6.15 3.72
C THR A 84 -1.13 -5.03 4.58
N LEU A 85 0.19 -4.87 4.58
CA LEU A 85 0.87 -3.77 5.27
C LEU A 85 0.88 -2.51 4.42
N HIS A 86 1.00 -2.66 3.11
CA HIS A 86 1.02 -1.56 2.14
C HIS A 86 -0.27 -0.74 2.23
N ASP A 87 -1.43 -1.39 2.19
CA ASP A 87 -2.74 -0.71 2.24
C ASP A 87 -2.98 0.02 3.58
N ARG A 88 -2.26 -0.38 4.63
CA ARG A 88 -2.32 0.18 6.00
C ARG A 88 -1.17 1.13 6.30
N SER A 89 -0.52 1.65 5.25
CA SER A 89 0.67 2.49 5.37
C SER A 89 0.63 3.67 4.41
N ILE A 90 1.20 4.79 4.83
CA ILE A 90 1.57 5.88 3.92
C ILE A 90 2.96 5.60 3.37
N VAL A 91 3.05 5.31 2.08
CA VAL A 91 4.30 4.89 1.45
C VAL A 91 5.10 6.08 0.93
N ILE A 92 6.27 6.33 1.54
CA ILE A 92 7.22 7.35 1.09
C ILE A 92 8.34 6.68 0.31
N ARG A 93 8.35 6.84 -1.02
CA ARG A 93 9.40 6.29 -1.89
C ARG A 93 10.62 7.20 -1.88
N LEU A 94 11.71 6.72 -1.28
CA LEU A 94 13.00 7.41 -1.30
C LEU A 94 13.74 7.14 -2.62
N ARG A 95 14.46 8.16 -3.12
CA ARG A 95 15.31 8.05 -4.31
C ARG A 95 16.76 8.34 -3.95
N ARG A 96 17.69 7.78 -4.72
CA ARG A 96 19.10 8.11 -4.56
C ARG A 96 19.31 9.57 -4.92
N LYS A 97 19.92 10.29 -4.00
CA LYS A 97 20.27 11.70 -4.15
C LYS A 97 21.29 11.88 -5.29
N LEU A 98 21.05 12.83 -6.19
CA LEU A 98 21.98 13.22 -7.26
C LEU A 98 23.15 14.04 -6.70
N LYS A 99 24.28 14.07 -7.43
CA LYS A 99 25.50 14.79 -6.99
C LYS A 99 25.26 16.28 -6.71
N HIS A 100 24.34 16.91 -7.45
CA HIS A 100 24.05 18.35 -7.34
C HIS A 100 22.97 18.66 -6.30
N GLU A 101 22.19 17.67 -5.88
CA GLU A 101 21.19 17.89 -4.84
C GLU A 101 21.89 18.17 -3.52
N LYS A 102 21.34 19.08 -2.71
CA LYS A 102 21.81 19.35 -1.35
C LYS A 102 20.72 18.90 -0.40
N ALA A 103 21.13 18.19 0.65
CA ALA A 103 20.24 17.68 1.68
C ALA A 103 20.97 17.88 3.01
N GLU A 104 20.29 18.50 3.95
CA GLU A 104 20.84 18.74 5.27
C GLU A 104 21.05 17.41 6.00
N LYS A 105 22.20 17.28 6.67
CA LYS A 105 22.53 16.05 7.40
C LYS A 105 21.92 16.14 8.81
N LEU A 106 20.83 15.40 9.03
CA LEU A 106 20.17 15.29 10.34
C LEU A 106 20.98 14.55 11.43
N ARG A 107 22.25 14.19 11.18
CA ARG A 107 23.08 13.43 12.15
C ARG A 107 23.48 14.25 13.38
N TYR A 108 23.45 15.58 13.28
CA TYR A 108 23.97 16.48 14.30
C TYR A 108 22.89 17.38 14.90
N ILE A 109 21.61 16.97 14.83
CA ILE A 109 20.55 17.75 15.47
C ILE A 109 20.76 17.74 16.98
N ASP A 110 20.70 18.92 17.59
CA ASP A 110 20.78 19.11 19.03
C ASP A 110 19.66 18.33 19.75
N SER A 111 20.09 17.45 20.66
CA SER A 111 19.18 16.65 21.49
C SER A 111 18.29 17.50 22.38
N ALA A 112 18.76 18.66 22.85
CA ALA A 112 17.98 19.57 23.68
C ALA A 112 16.86 20.24 22.88
N ALA A 113 17.16 20.69 21.66
CA ALA A 113 16.15 21.18 20.72
C ALA A 113 15.05 20.14 20.43
N LEU A 114 15.42 18.87 20.21
CA LEU A 114 14.45 17.78 20.00
C LEU A 114 13.59 17.51 21.24
N GLU A 115 14.16 17.62 22.44
CA GLU A 115 13.41 17.46 23.69
C GLU A 115 12.37 18.57 23.87
N VAL A 116 12.71 19.82 23.52
CA VAL A 116 11.75 20.93 23.50
C VAL A 116 10.61 20.65 22.53
N ILE A 117 10.92 20.21 21.30
CA ILE A 117 9.89 19.86 20.31
C ILE A 117 9.00 18.74 20.83
N ARG A 118 9.58 17.69 21.44
CA ARG A 118 8.82 16.57 22.02
C ARG A 118 7.84 17.04 23.09
N ARG A 119 8.27 17.93 24.00
CA ARG A 119 7.42 18.50 25.05
C ARG A 119 6.28 19.32 24.45
N LYS A 120 6.56 20.13 23.43
CA LYS A 120 5.53 20.90 22.71
C LYS A 120 4.51 20.00 22.04
N LEU A 121 4.96 18.96 21.32
CA LEU A 121 4.07 17.99 20.68
C LEU A 121 3.22 17.22 21.70
N ALA A 122 3.81 16.82 22.84
CA ALA A 122 3.07 16.18 23.92
C ALA A 122 2.00 17.10 24.50
N ARG A 123 2.31 18.40 24.65
CA ARG A 123 1.35 19.39 25.13
C ARG A 123 0.20 19.60 24.14
N VAL A 124 0.52 19.78 22.85
CA VAL A 124 -0.50 19.88 21.78
C VAL A 124 -1.42 18.65 21.77
N ALA A 125 -0.86 17.45 21.87
CA ALA A 125 -1.66 16.23 21.92
C ALA A 125 -2.61 16.18 23.12
N GLN A 126 -2.22 16.74 24.28
CA GLN A 126 -3.09 16.82 25.46
C GLN A 126 -4.17 17.89 25.32
N ASP A 127 -3.82 19.05 24.76
CA ASP A 127 -4.72 20.20 24.65
C ASP A 127 -5.83 19.98 23.63
N TYR A 128 -5.53 19.27 22.54
CA TYR A 128 -6.43 19.15 21.40
C TYR A 128 -6.98 17.73 21.17
N SER A 129 -6.68 16.76 22.05
CA SER A 129 -7.16 15.37 21.89
C SER A 129 -8.68 15.25 21.80
N GLU A 130 -9.42 16.04 22.56
CA GLU A 130 -10.88 16.07 22.52
C GLU A 130 -11.39 16.81 21.29
N ALA A 131 -10.84 17.99 20.97
CA ALA A 131 -11.23 18.78 19.80
C ALA A 131 -11.03 18.03 18.47
N LEU A 132 -9.97 17.20 18.39
CA LEU A 132 -9.70 16.39 17.20
C LEU A 132 -10.75 15.30 16.95
N LYS A 133 -11.55 14.89 17.95
CA LYS A 133 -12.62 13.90 17.74
C LYS A 133 -13.76 14.43 16.87
N ASP A 134 -13.96 15.74 16.89
CA ASP A 134 -15.04 16.41 16.14
C ASP A 134 -14.58 16.90 14.76
N PHE A 135 -13.31 16.68 14.42
CA PHE A 135 -12.76 17.10 13.13
C PHE A 135 -13.24 16.17 12.03
N HIS A 136 -14.28 16.57 11.33
CA HIS A 136 -14.64 15.95 10.06
C HIS A 136 -13.69 16.43 8.95
N ILE A 137 -12.97 15.49 8.36
CA ILE A 137 -12.09 15.71 7.22
C ILE A 137 -12.86 15.36 5.94
N ILE A 138 -12.84 16.28 4.98
CA ILE A 138 -13.42 16.05 3.66
C ILE A 138 -12.27 15.66 2.74
N PHE A 139 -12.29 14.43 2.26
CA PHE A 139 -11.30 13.94 1.32
C PHE A 139 -11.67 14.32 -0.13
N PRO A 140 -10.68 14.63 -0.98
CA PRO A 140 -10.91 14.74 -2.40
C PRO A 140 -11.22 13.36 -2.99
N ALA A 141 -12.03 13.33 -4.05
CA ALA A 141 -12.34 12.08 -4.75
C ALA A 141 -11.07 11.41 -5.29
N GLY A 142 -11.00 10.08 -5.20
CA GLY A 142 -9.90 9.27 -5.76
C GLY A 142 -8.96 8.64 -4.73
N LEU A 143 -9.15 8.91 -3.43
CA LEU A 143 -8.54 8.11 -2.37
C LEU A 143 -9.39 6.86 -2.10
N SER A 144 -8.74 5.74 -1.76
CA SER A 144 -9.44 4.56 -1.27
C SER A 144 -9.78 4.73 0.22
N ASP A 145 -10.81 4.01 0.70
CA ASP A 145 -11.20 4.03 2.12
C ASP A 145 -10.01 3.78 3.07
N ARG A 146 -9.07 2.91 2.65
CA ARG A 146 -7.84 2.63 3.40
C ARG A 146 -6.86 3.79 3.40
N ALA A 147 -6.73 4.49 2.29
CA ALA A 147 -5.92 5.69 2.22
C ALA A 147 -6.54 6.81 3.08
N GLU A 148 -7.85 6.98 3.05
CA GLU A 148 -8.57 7.92 3.91
C GLU A 148 -8.32 7.61 5.40
N ASP A 149 -8.53 6.37 5.83
CA ASP A 149 -8.22 5.88 7.19
C ASP A 149 -6.78 6.26 7.63
N ASN A 150 -5.81 6.09 6.73
CA ASN A 150 -4.40 6.35 7.01
C ASN A 150 -4.08 7.86 7.14
N TRP A 151 -4.72 8.68 6.29
CA TRP A 151 -4.43 10.10 6.18
C TRP A 151 -5.26 10.98 7.13
N GLU A 152 -6.45 10.54 7.52
CA GLU A 152 -7.35 11.26 8.44
C GLU A 152 -6.63 11.82 9.69
N PRO A 153 -5.87 11.03 10.48
CA PRO A 153 -5.21 11.56 11.65
C PRO A 153 -4.15 12.62 11.32
N LEU A 154 -3.47 12.52 10.18
CA LEU A 154 -2.45 13.50 9.77
C LEU A 154 -3.08 14.79 9.28
N ILE A 155 -4.17 14.71 8.53
CA ILE A 155 -4.90 15.88 8.04
C ILE A 155 -5.60 16.58 9.20
N ALA A 156 -6.16 15.86 10.17
CA ALA A 156 -6.73 16.46 11.38
C ALA A 156 -5.68 17.28 12.17
N ILE A 157 -4.46 16.74 12.32
CA ILE A 157 -3.35 17.48 12.93
C ILE A 157 -2.95 18.69 12.06
N ALA A 158 -2.94 18.55 10.74
CA ALA A 158 -2.61 19.64 9.83
C ALA A 158 -3.65 20.77 9.87
N LYS A 159 -4.95 20.43 9.94
CA LYS A 159 -6.06 21.36 10.13
C LYS A 159 -5.93 22.15 11.41
N LEU A 160 -5.52 21.50 12.50
CA LEU A 160 -5.21 22.18 13.77
C LEU A 160 -4.06 23.19 13.63
N ALA A 161 -3.08 22.92 12.77
CA ALA A 161 -1.97 23.83 12.48
C ALA A 161 -2.36 24.98 11.53
N GLY A 162 -3.55 24.94 10.92
CA GLY A 162 -4.11 25.96 10.05
C GLY A 162 -4.42 25.48 8.63
N ILE A 163 -5.26 26.24 7.91
CA ILE A 163 -5.79 25.86 6.59
C ILE A 163 -4.70 25.57 5.54
N GLU A 164 -3.59 26.31 5.58
CA GLU A 164 -2.44 26.09 4.68
C GLU A 164 -1.80 24.71 4.89
N TRP A 165 -1.76 24.22 6.13
CA TRP A 165 -1.23 22.89 6.43
C TRP A 165 -2.21 21.79 6.05
N GLU A 166 -3.50 22.00 6.27
CA GLU A 166 -4.57 21.10 5.79
C GLU A 166 -4.46 20.90 4.27
N HIS A 167 -4.37 21.98 3.50
CA HIS A 167 -4.20 21.92 2.04
C HIS A 167 -2.95 21.15 1.63
N LYS A 168 -1.80 21.40 2.28
CA LYS A 168 -0.55 20.65 2.00
C LYS A 168 -0.69 19.16 2.31
N ALA A 169 -1.36 18.81 3.40
CA ALA A 169 -1.58 17.42 3.77
C ALA A 169 -2.50 16.70 2.77
N ILE A 170 -3.58 17.36 2.32
CA ILE A 170 -4.48 16.83 1.28
C ILE A 170 -3.75 16.66 -0.05
N GLN A 171 -2.92 17.63 -0.45
CA GLN A 171 -2.10 17.52 -1.66
C GLN A 171 -1.10 16.34 -1.57
N ALA A 172 -0.47 16.16 -0.41
CA ALA A 172 0.43 15.03 -0.17
C ALA A 172 -0.32 13.69 -0.22
N ALA A 173 -1.50 13.61 0.39
CA ALA A 173 -2.37 12.43 0.34
C ALA A 173 -2.76 12.08 -1.10
N THR A 174 -3.17 13.08 -1.87
CA THR A 174 -3.53 12.90 -3.28
C THR A 174 -2.32 12.47 -4.11
N ALA A 175 -1.14 13.08 -3.91
CA ALA A 175 0.06 12.72 -4.65
C ALA A 175 0.56 11.30 -4.33
N LEU A 176 0.54 10.91 -3.05
CA LEU A 176 1.09 9.63 -2.58
C LEU A 176 0.09 8.46 -2.66
N SER A 177 -1.21 8.75 -2.58
CA SER A 177 -2.28 7.74 -2.45
C SER A 177 -3.46 7.95 -3.40
N GLY A 178 -3.70 9.18 -3.87
CA GLY A 178 -4.82 9.51 -4.79
C GLY A 178 -4.46 9.44 -6.27
N SER A 179 -3.16 9.36 -6.58
CA SER A 179 -2.73 9.03 -7.92
C SER A 179 -2.88 7.52 -8.11
N GLY A 180 -3.62 7.10 -9.13
CA GLY A 180 -3.48 5.77 -9.76
C GLY A 180 -2.06 5.49 -10.30
N TYR A 181 -1.06 6.28 -9.87
CA TYR A 181 0.37 6.05 -9.93
C TYR A 181 0.94 5.38 -8.68
N GLU A 182 0.08 4.84 -7.80
CA GLU A 182 0.44 3.51 -7.32
C GLU A 182 0.79 2.66 -8.54
N VAL A 183 1.85 1.88 -8.42
CA VAL A 183 2.09 0.77 -9.33
C VAL A 183 0.81 -0.06 -9.25
N ALA A 184 -0.17 0.22 -10.13
CA ALA A 184 -1.35 -0.60 -10.32
C ALA A 184 -0.83 -2.02 -10.25
N SER A 185 -1.47 -2.85 -9.41
CA SER A 185 -1.05 -4.23 -9.28
C SER A 185 -0.83 -4.79 -10.68
N ILE A 186 0.11 -5.73 -10.85
CA ILE A 186 0.41 -6.25 -12.17
C ILE A 186 -0.88 -6.68 -12.91
N GLY A 187 -1.89 -7.14 -12.17
CA GLY A 187 -3.25 -7.37 -12.65
C GLY A 187 -3.99 -6.12 -13.15
N VAL A 188 -4.04 -5.02 -12.42
CA VAL A 188 -4.71 -3.78 -12.87
C VAL A 188 -4.00 -3.19 -14.11
N ARG A 189 -2.66 -3.23 -14.16
CA ARG A 189 -1.90 -2.84 -15.37
C ARG A 189 -2.25 -3.74 -16.55
N LEU A 190 -2.31 -5.05 -16.32
CA LEU A 190 -2.70 -6.03 -17.33
C LEU A 190 -4.13 -5.76 -17.83
N LEU A 191 -5.08 -5.48 -16.94
CA LEU A 191 -6.46 -5.15 -17.30
C LEU A 191 -6.52 -3.89 -18.19
N ASN A 192 -5.78 -2.84 -17.85
CA ASN A 192 -5.74 -1.62 -18.66
C ASN A 192 -5.18 -1.89 -20.06
N GLU A 193 -4.08 -2.64 -20.14
CA GLU A 193 -3.48 -3.02 -21.43
C GLU A 193 -4.42 -3.88 -22.26
N ILE A 194 -5.09 -4.86 -21.65
CA ILE A 194 -6.10 -5.68 -22.32
C ILE A 194 -7.25 -4.81 -22.86
N ARG A 195 -7.74 -3.84 -22.08
CA ARG A 195 -8.75 -2.87 -22.54
C ARG A 195 -8.26 -2.11 -23.78
N MET A 196 -7.03 -1.59 -23.75
CA MET A 196 -6.43 -0.89 -24.89
C MET A 196 -6.25 -1.80 -26.11
N ILE A 197 -5.91 -3.08 -25.92
CA ILE A 197 -5.79 -4.05 -27.01
C ILE A 197 -7.15 -4.31 -27.67
N PHE A 198 -8.21 -4.54 -26.89
CA PHE A 198 -9.55 -4.71 -27.44
C PHE A 198 -10.04 -3.46 -28.17
N SER A 199 -9.84 -2.27 -27.60
CA SER A 199 -10.21 -1.00 -28.22
C SER A 199 -9.45 -0.74 -29.52
N SER A 200 -8.13 -0.96 -29.54
CA SER A 200 -7.28 -0.71 -30.71
C SER A 200 -7.52 -1.71 -31.84
N ARG A 201 -7.84 -2.97 -31.53
CA ARG A 201 -8.18 -4.00 -32.51
C ARG A 201 -9.65 -3.99 -32.95
N GLN A 202 -10.51 -3.24 -32.25
CA GLN A 202 -11.96 -3.21 -32.48
C GLN A 202 -12.58 -4.60 -32.57
N CYS A 203 -12.29 -5.46 -31.58
CA CYS A 203 -12.79 -6.83 -31.56
C CYS A 203 -13.47 -7.19 -30.23
N ASP A 204 -14.37 -8.17 -30.26
CA ASP A 204 -15.09 -8.66 -29.07
C ASP A 204 -14.50 -9.95 -28.49
N ALA A 205 -13.53 -10.54 -29.20
CA ALA A 205 -12.88 -11.79 -28.82
C ALA A 205 -11.42 -11.80 -29.29
N LEU A 206 -10.54 -12.39 -28.48
CA LEU A 206 -9.11 -12.49 -28.77
C LEU A 206 -8.56 -13.83 -28.26
N PHE A 207 -7.72 -14.50 -29.06
CA PHE A 207 -7.05 -15.70 -28.60
C PHE A 207 -5.97 -15.38 -27.56
N SER A 208 -5.74 -16.30 -26.63
CA SER A 208 -4.73 -16.14 -25.56
C SER A 208 -3.33 -15.95 -26.13
N GLU A 209 -3.03 -16.60 -27.26
CA GLU A 209 -1.75 -16.46 -27.96
C GLU A 209 -1.56 -15.05 -28.53
N ASP A 210 -2.58 -14.52 -29.21
CA ASP A 210 -2.54 -13.17 -29.79
C ASP A 210 -2.46 -12.10 -28.71
N LEU A 211 -3.15 -12.31 -27.59
CA LEU A 211 -3.06 -11.42 -26.44
C LEU A 211 -1.63 -11.35 -25.89
N ALA A 212 -1.00 -12.51 -25.66
CA ALA A 212 0.37 -12.57 -25.14
C ALA A 212 1.37 -11.92 -26.11
N LYS A 213 1.24 -12.18 -27.42
CA LYS A 213 2.07 -11.54 -28.45
C LYS A 213 1.91 -10.03 -28.45
N THR A 214 0.67 -9.54 -28.38
CA THR A 214 0.38 -8.10 -28.42
C THR A 214 0.89 -7.37 -27.19
N LEU A 215 0.79 -7.98 -26.00
CA LEU A 215 1.33 -7.37 -24.78
C LEU A 215 2.86 -7.15 -24.87
N CYS A 216 3.55 -7.98 -25.64
CA CYS A 216 5.01 -7.94 -25.77
C CYS A 216 5.54 -7.14 -26.97
N THR A 217 4.67 -6.45 -27.73
CA THR A 217 5.12 -5.64 -28.88
C THR A 217 5.88 -4.40 -28.45
N ASP A 218 5.54 -3.84 -27.28
CA ASP A 218 6.22 -2.70 -26.69
C ASP A 218 7.28 -3.20 -25.69
N LEU A 219 8.55 -3.04 -26.05
CA LEU A 219 9.69 -3.48 -25.25
C LEU A 219 9.93 -2.61 -24.01
N GLU A 220 9.35 -1.40 -23.94
CA GLU A 220 9.42 -0.56 -22.74
C GLU A 220 8.42 -1.01 -21.67
N LYS A 221 7.43 -1.82 -22.04
CA LYS A 221 6.43 -2.38 -21.12
C LYS A 221 6.96 -3.63 -20.39
N PRO A 222 6.48 -3.89 -19.16
CA PRO A 222 6.99 -4.97 -18.32
C PRO A 222 6.71 -6.39 -18.87
N TRP A 223 5.87 -6.51 -19.90
CA TRP A 223 5.43 -7.80 -20.44
C TRP A 223 6.50 -8.49 -21.27
N ALA A 224 7.36 -7.74 -21.95
CA ALA A 224 8.42 -8.29 -22.78
C ALA A 224 9.55 -8.95 -21.96
N SER A 225 9.74 -8.52 -20.71
CA SER A 225 10.80 -8.98 -19.79
C SER A 225 10.30 -9.56 -18.46
N TYR A 226 9.01 -9.93 -18.41
CA TYR A 226 8.27 -10.35 -17.21
C TYR A 226 8.85 -11.56 -16.47
N ASN A 227 9.34 -12.58 -17.18
CA ASN A 227 9.79 -13.85 -16.62
C ASN A 227 11.32 -13.93 -16.59
N HIS A 228 11.96 -13.38 -15.56
CA HIS A 228 13.42 -13.38 -15.44
C HIS A 228 14.12 -12.81 -16.69
N GLY A 229 13.52 -11.78 -17.31
CA GLY A 229 13.99 -11.20 -18.57
C GLY A 229 13.33 -11.77 -19.84
N GLY A 230 12.51 -12.82 -19.73
CA GLY A 230 11.70 -13.36 -20.82
C GLY A 230 10.28 -12.80 -20.88
N SER A 231 9.59 -12.99 -22.00
CA SER A 231 8.24 -12.48 -22.22
C SER A 231 7.16 -13.18 -21.38
N ILE A 232 6.08 -12.48 -21.06
CA ILE A 232 4.93 -13.03 -20.34
C ILE A 232 4.26 -14.14 -21.15
N THR A 233 3.91 -15.24 -20.48
CA THR A 233 3.27 -16.42 -21.10
C THR A 233 1.75 -16.40 -20.96
N GLN A 234 1.05 -17.13 -21.83
CA GLN A 234 -0.42 -17.30 -21.74
C GLN A 234 -0.87 -17.82 -20.36
N ARG A 235 -0.07 -18.72 -19.75
CA ARG A 235 -0.34 -19.29 -18.43
C ARG A 235 -0.24 -18.24 -17.33
N GLN A 236 0.74 -17.34 -17.40
CA GLN A 236 0.90 -16.26 -16.44
C GLN A 236 -0.24 -15.23 -16.56
N ILE A 237 -0.63 -14.87 -17.78
CA ILE A 237 -1.81 -14.02 -18.02
C ILE A 237 -3.06 -14.67 -17.40
N ALA A 238 -3.30 -15.96 -17.66
CA ALA A 238 -4.46 -16.65 -17.12
C ALA A 238 -4.45 -16.70 -15.58
N SER A 239 -3.28 -16.93 -14.97
CA SER A 239 -3.13 -16.92 -13.52
C SER A 239 -3.53 -15.59 -12.90
N ILE A 240 -3.06 -14.47 -13.49
CA ILE A 240 -3.39 -13.12 -13.02
C ILE A 240 -4.89 -12.85 -13.22
N LEU A 241 -5.45 -13.22 -14.38
CA LEU A 241 -6.86 -12.99 -14.69
C LEU A 241 -7.83 -13.80 -13.82
N THR A 242 -7.39 -14.92 -13.26
CA THR A 242 -8.22 -15.75 -12.37
C THR A 242 -8.56 -15.01 -11.07
N GLU A 243 -7.69 -14.12 -10.59
CA GLU A 243 -7.93 -13.26 -9.42
C GLU A 243 -9.13 -12.31 -9.63
N TYR A 244 -9.45 -12.01 -10.88
CA TYR A 244 -10.59 -11.17 -11.29
C TYR A 244 -11.80 -12.00 -11.72
N GLY A 245 -11.79 -13.32 -11.50
CA GLY A 245 -12.85 -14.23 -11.95
C GLY A 245 -12.85 -14.49 -13.46
N ILE A 246 -11.81 -14.07 -14.19
CA ILE A 246 -11.73 -14.16 -15.64
C ILE A 246 -10.95 -15.41 -16.05
N ASN A 247 -11.63 -16.31 -16.76
CA ASN A 247 -11.07 -17.58 -17.21
C ASN A 247 -11.11 -17.68 -18.74
N SER A 248 -10.05 -18.23 -19.34
CA SER A 248 -10.02 -18.48 -20.79
C SER A 248 -11.07 -19.52 -21.19
N LYS A 249 -11.74 -19.28 -22.31
CA LYS A 249 -12.75 -20.18 -22.89
C LYS A 249 -12.29 -20.67 -24.26
N SER A 250 -12.85 -21.79 -24.72
CA SER A 250 -12.66 -22.21 -26.12
C SER A 250 -13.50 -21.27 -26.98
N LEU A 251 -12.86 -20.56 -27.91
CA LEU A 251 -13.47 -19.57 -28.78
C LEU A 251 -13.29 -19.98 -30.23
N ARG A 252 -14.33 -19.80 -31.02
CA ARG A 252 -14.25 -19.88 -32.48
C ARG A 252 -14.20 -18.46 -33.04
N ILE A 253 -13.08 -18.11 -33.67
CA ILE A 253 -12.89 -16.82 -34.35
C ILE A 253 -12.57 -17.16 -35.81
N GLY A 254 -13.51 -16.87 -36.71
CA GLY A 254 -13.43 -17.32 -38.10
C GLY A 254 -13.37 -18.85 -38.23
N ALA A 255 -12.33 -19.35 -38.89
CA ALA A 255 -12.10 -20.77 -39.12
C ALA A 255 -11.37 -21.48 -37.96
N GLU A 256 -10.78 -20.74 -37.02
CA GLU A 256 -9.96 -21.32 -35.96
C GLU A 256 -10.74 -21.50 -34.65
N ASN A 257 -10.40 -22.54 -33.91
CA ASN A 257 -10.92 -22.79 -32.56
C ASN A 257 -9.76 -22.97 -31.57
N LYS A 258 -9.57 -21.99 -30.69
CA LYS A 258 -8.45 -21.92 -29.73
C LYS A 258 -8.93 -21.34 -28.40
N LYS A 259 -8.09 -21.40 -27.37
CA LYS A 259 -8.36 -20.73 -26.08
C LYS A 259 -8.21 -19.21 -26.22
N GLY A 260 -9.10 -18.46 -25.59
CA GLY A 260 -9.06 -17.00 -25.59
C GLY A 260 -10.05 -16.39 -24.62
N TYR A 261 -10.25 -15.08 -24.78
CA TYR A 261 -11.13 -14.28 -23.93
C TYR A 261 -12.10 -13.45 -24.77
N LYS A 262 -13.32 -13.25 -24.25
CA LYS A 262 -14.29 -12.30 -24.80
C LYS A 262 -14.21 -10.99 -24.03
N LEU A 263 -14.42 -9.87 -24.71
CA LEU A 263 -14.48 -8.54 -24.10
C LEU A 263 -15.48 -8.48 -22.94
N SER A 264 -16.64 -9.11 -23.11
CA SER A 264 -17.69 -9.18 -22.07
C SER A 264 -17.27 -9.86 -20.77
N GLN A 265 -16.20 -10.67 -20.77
CA GLN A 265 -15.66 -11.23 -19.53
C GLN A 265 -14.95 -10.17 -18.68
N PHE A 266 -14.50 -9.07 -19.28
CA PHE A 266 -13.72 -8.04 -18.61
C PHE A 266 -14.56 -6.84 -18.18
N GLU A 267 -15.81 -6.70 -18.63
CA GLU A 267 -16.65 -5.51 -18.36
C GLU A 267 -16.74 -5.19 -16.86
N ASP A 268 -17.03 -6.19 -16.02
CA ASP A 268 -17.09 -6.03 -14.57
C ASP A 268 -15.72 -5.59 -14.00
N ALA A 269 -14.64 -6.27 -14.37
CA ALA A 269 -13.30 -5.92 -13.92
C ALA A 269 -12.87 -4.51 -14.40
N PHE A 270 -13.18 -4.13 -15.64
CA PHE A 270 -12.89 -2.80 -16.16
C PHE A 270 -13.66 -1.73 -15.40
N SER A 271 -14.93 -1.97 -15.09
CA SER A 271 -15.75 -1.02 -14.33
C SER A 271 -15.27 -0.83 -12.89
N ARG A 272 -14.74 -1.89 -12.26
CA ARG A 272 -14.28 -1.88 -10.86
C ARG A 272 -12.86 -1.36 -10.69
N TYR A 273 -11.99 -1.64 -11.64
CA TYR A 273 -10.54 -1.44 -11.46
C TYR A 273 -9.93 -0.40 -12.41
N LEU A 274 -10.64 0.05 -13.46
CA LEU A 274 -10.10 0.95 -14.49
C LEU A 274 -10.87 2.28 -14.64
N THR A 275 -11.81 2.58 -13.75
CA THR A 275 -12.52 3.85 -13.71
C THR A 275 -11.57 4.96 -13.26
N ALA A 276 -11.45 5.99 -14.11
CA ALA A 276 -10.85 7.27 -13.73
C ALA A 276 -11.76 7.95 -12.68
N PRO A 277 -11.21 8.81 -11.81
CA PRO A 277 -12.04 9.65 -10.95
C PRO A 277 -12.97 10.47 -11.84
N VAL A 278 -14.24 10.52 -11.46
CA VAL A 278 -15.26 11.33 -12.13
C VAL A 278 -14.77 12.79 -12.09
N GLU A 279 -14.38 13.33 -13.24
CA GLU A 279 -14.20 14.77 -13.43
C GLU A 279 -15.58 15.41 -13.26
N ASN A 280 -15.84 15.97 -12.08
CA ASN A 280 -17.02 16.81 -11.89
C ASN A 280 -16.70 18.20 -12.45
N ALA A 281 -17.49 18.57 -13.47
CA ALA A 281 -17.62 19.91 -14.01
C ALA A 281 -18.13 20.92 -12.98
#